data_AF-A0A813G9H5-F1
#
_entry.id   AF-A0A813G9H5-F1
#
_cell.length_a   1.000
_cell.length_b   1.000
_cell.length_c   1.000
_cell.angle_alpha   90.00
_cell.angle_beta   90.00
_cell.angle_gamma   90.00
#
_symmetry.space_group_name_H-M   'P 1'
#
loop_
_entity.id
_entity.type
_entity.pdbx_description
1 polymer ?
#
loop_
_entity_poly.entity_id
_entity_poly.type
_entity_poly.pdbx_seq_one_letter_code
_entity_poly.pdbx_strand_id
1 'polypeptide(L)'
;MGLLSDIVFCEPTVGGQIGAAIVQLLLWSFITNYDYGVMAHVHKYVKRQPWYPTVQENMKDDDAQVIWDFPDPGFNYVTFFQTIMHHGGGGVLMSLGMLLGQPWLWRHGMLVEVGGMDLLDAFRIANVKFFPPGTFPTNVFLKSKLFGPLMAFHHSVGLCVGIPVNMYFSEIYEFQLFGLMTLGFPAICLGPGLIIKTLDKAKYARLLFAEQMWVFLTFSLGSRTIFYFPAAWSCFLHVWRSPFGSNWNVILPFTWALLAMSAFNLMILGIQLNSFYKRLFGKDTLHAVRRSSSSLTDIVASVSVEFGLTNMFVASRLVARAHKAKDRVKEQHTKDQ
;
A
#
# COMPACT_ATOMS: atom_id res chain seq x y z
N MET A 1 -19.09 11.08 28.15
CA MET A 1 -18.11 12.16 27.89
C MET A 1 -18.68 13.07 26.80
N GLY A 2 -18.19 14.30 26.64
CA GLY A 2 -18.67 15.20 25.57
C GLY A 2 -18.02 14.87 24.23
N LEU A 3 -18.65 15.25 23.10
CA LEU A 3 -18.17 14.96 21.73
C LEU A 3 -16.69 15.31 21.51
N LEU A 4 -16.21 16.44 22.06
CA LEU A 4 -14.80 16.83 21.94
C LEU A 4 -13.86 15.82 22.60
N SER A 5 -14.25 15.28 23.76
CA SER A 5 -13.50 14.24 24.45
C SER A 5 -13.45 12.97 23.60
N ASP A 6 -14.58 12.57 23.01
CA ASP A 6 -14.66 11.40 22.14
C ASP A 6 -13.73 11.53 20.93
N ILE A 7 -13.56 12.73 20.39
CA ILE A 7 -12.64 13.02 19.28
C ILE A 7 -11.18 12.95 19.74
N VAL A 8 -10.84 13.64 20.84
CA VAL A 8 -9.46 13.71 21.36
C VAL A 8 -8.97 12.33 21.78
N PHE A 9 -9.79 11.55 22.46
CA PHE A 9 -9.47 10.17 22.87
C PHE A 9 -9.89 9.13 21.84
N CYS A 10 -10.26 9.56 20.62
CA CYS A 10 -10.60 8.69 19.51
C CYS A 10 -11.47 7.51 19.98
N GLU A 11 -12.52 7.81 20.75
CA GLU A 11 -13.35 6.79 21.39
C GLU A 11 -13.97 5.88 20.31
N PRO A 12 -14.27 4.60 20.62
CA PRO A 12 -14.85 3.66 19.66
C PRO A 12 -16.34 3.95 19.41
N THR A 13 -16.70 5.23 19.31
CA THR A 13 -18.02 5.74 18.92
C THR A 13 -17.95 6.28 17.51
N VAL A 14 -19.09 6.32 16.81
CA VAL A 14 -19.17 6.89 15.45
C VAL A 14 -18.69 8.34 15.45
N GLY A 15 -19.10 9.14 16.44
CA GLY A 15 -18.70 10.54 16.58
C GLY A 15 -17.20 10.71 16.84
N GLY A 16 -16.63 9.90 17.74
CA GLY A 16 -15.20 9.91 18.05
C GLY A 16 -14.34 9.55 16.85
N GLN A 17 -14.67 8.44 16.16
CA GLN A 17 -13.94 7.99 14.98
C GLN A 17 -14.03 8.94 13.80
N ILE A 18 -15.23 9.42 13.44
CA ILE A 18 -15.40 10.35 12.33
C ILE A 18 -14.69 11.68 12.64
N GLY A 19 -14.89 12.23 13.84
CA GLY A 19 -14.27 13.50 14.20
C GLY A 19 -12.74 13.39 14.26
N ALA A 20 -12.19 12.32 14.83
CA ALA A 20 -10.75 12.08 14.83
C ALA A 20 -10.19 11.88 13.42
N ALA A 21 -10.90 11.14 12.54
CA ALA A 21 -10.52 10.96 11.15
C ALA A 21 -10.50 12.29 10.38
N ILE A 22 -11.45 13.20 10.63
CA ILE A 22 -11.45 14.56 10.05
C ILE A 22 -10.25 15.36 10.54
N VAL A 23 -9.93 15.31 11.83
CA VAL A 23 -8.75 15.99 12.39
C VAL A 23 -7.47 15.46 11.73
N GLN A 24 -7.32 14.14 11.60
CA GLN A 24 -6.19 13.53 10.90
C GLN A 24 -6.15 13.96 9.43
N LEU A 25 -7.28 13.94 8.73
CA LEU A 25 -7.36 14.40 7.34
C LEU A 25 -6.89 15.85 7.20
N LEU A 26 -7.35 16.76 8.06
CA LEU A 26 -6.93 18.16 8.04
C LEU A 26 -5.43 18.31 8.32
N LEU A 27 -4.92 17.64 9.35
CA LEU A 27 -3.50 17.66 9.71
C LEU A 27 -2.64 17.13 8.56
N TRP A 28 -2.96 15.94 8.03
CA TRP A 28 -2.20 15.32 6.96
C TRP A 28 -2.40 16.01 5.62
N SER A 29 -3.52 16.70 5.39
CA SER A 29 -3.69 17.56 4.22
C SER A 29 -2.64 18.67 4.21
N PHE A 30 -2.31 19.24 5.38
CA PHE A 30 -1.25 20.24 5.53
C PHE A 30 0.14 19.62 5.45
N ILE A 31 0.38 18.50 6.16
CA ILE A 31 1.70 17.84 6.14
C ILE A 31 2.07 17.42 4.72
N THR A 32 1.15 16.75 4.01
CA THR A 32 1.38 16.20 2.67
C THR A 32 1.05 17.18 1.55
N ASN A 33 0.89 18.48 1.84
CA ASN A 33 0.73 19.46 0.78
C ASN A 33 2.10 19.82 0.19
N TYR A 34 2.24 19.62 -1.12
CA TYR A 34 3.49 19.85 -1.84
C TYR A 34 3.65 21.26 -2.41
N ASP A 35 2.57 22.06 -2.35
CA ASP A 35 2.57 23.45 -2.81
C ASP A 35 2.91 24.43 -1.67
N TYR A 36 2.37 24.20 -0.47
CA TYR A 36 2.53 25.10 0.68
C TYR A 36 2.65 24.40 2.05
N GLY A 37 2.68 23.07 2.08
CA GLY A 37 2.75 22.29 3.33
C GLY A 37 4.16 21.90 3.75
N VAL A 38 4.25 20.95 4.69
CA VAL A 38 5.54 20.39 5.15
C VAL A 38 6.29 19.77 3.98
N MET A 39 5.61 19.02 3.11
CA MET A 39 6.24 18.41 1.94
C MET A 39 6.78 19.43 0.92
N ALA A 40 6.22 20.64 0.83
CA ALA A 40 6.79 21.71 0.01
C ALA A 40 8.18 22.13 0.53
N HIS A 41 8.32 22.24 1.85
CA HIS A 41 9.59 22.55 2.50
C HIS A 41 10.60 21.41 2.37
N VAL A 42 10.16 20.16 2.57
CA VAL A 42 11.01 18.96 2.37
C VAL A 42 11.52 18.90 0.93
N HIS A 43 10.64 19.06 -0.06
CA HIS A 43 11.01 19.09 -1.47
C HIS A 43 12.05 20.17 -1.78
N LYS A 44 11.82 21.40 -1.30
CA LYS A 44 12.75 22.52 -1.50
C LYS A 44 14.10 22.28 -0.83
N TYR A 45 14.11 21.68 0.36
CA TYR A 45 15.34 21.33 1.07
C TYR A 45 16.11 20.25 0.33
N VAL A 46 15.45 19.15 -0.05
CA VAL A 46 16.03 18.00 -0.76
C VAL A 46 16.65 18.42 -2.10
N LYS A 47 15.97 19.25 -2.88
CA LYS A 47 16.48 19.76 -4.17
C LYS A 47 17.75 20.58 -4.08
N ARG A 48 17.99 21.22 -2.94
CA ARG A 48 19.18 22.05 -2.72
C ARG A 48 20.40 21.24 -2.29
N GLN A 49 20.23 19.95 -2.02
CA GLN A 49 21.32 19.13 -1.51
C GLN A 49 22.30 18.76 -2.63
N PRO A 50 23.62 18.75 -2.36
CA PRO A 50 24.61 18.39 -3.36
C PRO A 50 24.44 16.97 -3.94
N TRP A 51 23.83 16.07 -3.17
CA TRP A 51 23.55 14.69 -3.57
C TRP A 51 22.24 14.51 -4.38
N TYR A 52 21.46 15.57 -4.60
CA TYR A 52 20.19 15.46 -5.33
C TYR A 52 20.32 14.90 -6.75
N PRO A 53 21.34 15.27 -7.57
CA PRO A 53 21.53 14.66 -8.88
C PRO A 53 21.75 13.15 -8.81
N THR A 54 22.47 12.67 -7.78
CA THR A 54 22.64 11.24 -7.52
C THR A 54 21.31 10.55 -7.21
N VAL A 55 20.44 11.20 -6.43
CA VAL A 55 19.08 10.69 -6.18
C VAL A 55 18.26 10.62 -7.45
N GLN A 56 18.31 11.64 -8.32
CA GLN A 56 17.58 11.63 -9.59
C GLN A 56 17.99 10.45 -10.47
N GLU A 57 19.29 10.22 -10.62
CA GLU A 57 19.82 9.07 -11.36
C GLU A 57 19.48 7.75 -10.66
N ASN A 58 19.45 7.73 -9.33
CA ASN A 58 19.11 6.54 -8.58
C ASN A 58 17.65 6.12 -8.77
N MET A 59 16.75 7.09 -8.87
CA MET A 59 15.29 6.89 -8.95
C MET A 59 14.74 6.73 -10.37
N LYS A 60 15.53 7.01 -11.41
CA LYS A 60 15.09 6.96 -12.81
C LYS A 60 14.52 5.60 -13.23
N ASP A 61 15.14 4.53 -12.77
CA ASP A 61 14.76 3.14 -13.07
C ASP A 61 14.06 2.44 -11.89
N ASP A 62 13.61 3.20 -10.89
CA ASP A 62 12.88 2.64 -9.75
C ASP A 62 11.48 2.20 -10.21
N ASP A 63 10.99 1.05 -9.75
CA ASP A 63 9.64 0.56 -10.09
C ASP A 63 8.56 1.59 -9.73
N ALA A 64 8.78 2.39 -8.67
CA ALA A 64 7.93 3.50 -8.33
C ALA A 64 7.90 4.55 -9.45
N GLN A 65 9.04 4.92 -10.04
CA GLN A 65 9.07 5.89 -11.15
C GLN A 65 8.25 5.43 -12.35
N VAL A 66 8.25 4.12 -12.65
CA VAL A 66 7.41 3.55 -13.71
C VAL A 66 5.91 3.72 -13.41
N ILE A 67 5.53 3.59 -12.14
CA ILE A 67 4.13 3.73 -11.69
C ILE A 67 3.71 5.21 -11.65
N TRP A 68 4.54 6.09 -11.10
CA TRP A 68 4.20 7.48 -10.81
C TRP A 68 4.49 8.44 -11.97
N ASP A 69 5.45 8.10 -12.84
CA ASP A 69 5.86 8.84 -14.04
C ASP A 69 6.15 10.32 -13.78
N PHE A 70 6.98 10.62 -12.77
CA PHE A 70 7.35 11.99 -12.46
C PHE A 70 8.23 12.61 -13.56
N PRO A 71 8.00 13.87 -13.96
CA PRO A 71 8.93 14.59 -14.83
C PRO A 71 10.34 14.72 -14.22
N ASP A 72 10.42 14.80 -12.89
CA ASP A 72 11.65 14.79 -12.12
C ASP A 72 11.69 13.52 -11.26
N PRO A 73 12.49 12.49 -11.62
CA PRO A 73 12.56 11.23 -10.88
C PRO A 73 12.96 11.40 -9.41
N GLY A 74 13.71 12.47 -9.08
CA GLY A 74 14.08 12.79 -7.70
C GLY A 74 12.87 13.11 -6.82
N PHE A 75 11.71 13.39 -7.42
CA PHE A 75 10.49 13.59 -6.68
C PHE A 75 9.95 12.30 -6.04
N ASN A 76 10.19 11.11 -6.62
CA ASN A 76 9.87 9.84 -5.92
C ASN A 76 10.59 9.74 -4.58
N TYR A 77 11.78 10.30 -4.47
CA TYR A 77 12.51 10.29 -3.20
C TYR A 77 11.85 11.21 -2.17
N VAL A 78 11.25 12.31 -2.63
CA VAL A 78 10.44 13.19 -1.79
C VAL A 78 9.15 12.48 -1.33
N THR A 79 8.46 11.75 -2.21
CA THR A 79 7.29 10.96 -1.79
C THR A 79 7.69 9.83 -0.84
N PHE A 80 8.91 9.31 -0.93
CA PHE A 80 9.43 8.33 0.02
C PHE A 80 9.56 8.89 1.45
N PHE A 81 9.88 10.17 1.62
CA PHE A 81 9.79 10.84 2.93
C PHE A 81 8.35 10.86 3.47
N GLN A 82 7.37 11.20 2.63
CA GLN A 82 5.96 11.11 3.01
C GLN A 82 5.60 9.69 3.44
N THR A 83 6.09 8.67 2.71
CA THR A 83 5.86 7.27 3.04
C THR A 83 6.35 6.92 4.45
N ILE A 84 7.56 7.36 4.78
CA ILE A 84 8.15 7.10 6.10
C ILE A 84 7.49 7.93 7.20
N MET A 85 7.09 9.17 6.91
CA MET A 85 6.42 10.01 7.90
C MET A 85 5.06 9.48 8.30
N HIS A 86 4.23 9.03 7.33
CA HIS A 86 2.90 8.52 7.67
C HIS A 86 2.97 7.17 8.38
N HIS A 87 3.62 6.17 7.78
CA HIS A 87 3.81 4.85 8.40
C HIS A 87 4.58 4.96 9.73
N GLY A 88 5.60 5.81 9.80
CA GLY A 88 6.39 6.02 11.02
C GLY A 88 5.58 6.72 12.10
N GLY A 89 4.82 7.77 11.74
CA GLY A 89 3.94 8.48 12.66
C GLY A 89 2.83 7.57 13.21
N GLY A 90 2.14 6.85 12.33
CA GLY A 90 1.14 5.85 12.71
C GLY A 90 1.74 4.75 13.58
N GLY A 91 2.89 4.20 13.17
CA GLY A 91 3.63 3.17 13.90
C GLY A 91 4.10 3.58 15.30
N VAL A 92 4.57 4.81 15.48
CA VAL A 92 4.94 5.35 16.80
C VAL A 92 3.71 5.44 17.71
N LEU A 93 2.61 5.99 17.22
CA LEU A 93 1.36 6.09 18.01
C LEU A 93 0.80 4.70 18.37
N MET A 94 0.79 3.76 17.41
CA MET A 94 0.41 2.37 17.66
C MET A 94 1.31 1.72 18.72
N SER A 95 2.63 1.86 18.59
CA SER A 95 3.58 1.29 19.54
C SER A 95 3.41 1.87 20.94
N LEU A 96 3.27 3.19 21.06
CA LEU A 96 3.04 3.86 22.35
C LEU A 96 1.70 3.43 22.95
N GLY A 97 0.65 3.29 22.16
CA GLY A 97 -0.65 2.79 22.63
C GLY A 97 -0.56 1.39 23.21
N MET A 98 0.20 0.49 22.58
CA MET A 98 0.45 -0.85 23.09
C MET A 98 1.30 -0.83 24.37
N LEU A 99 2.41 -0.08 24.38
CA LEU A 99 3.34 -0.03 25.52
C LEU A 99 2.74 0.62 26.77
N LEU A 100 1.87 1.63 26.59
CA LEU A 100 1.24 2.36 27.68
C LEU A 100 -0.12 1.77 28.09
N GLY A 101 -0.60 0.73 27.40
CA GLY A 101 -1.94 0.19 27.60
C GLY A 101 -3.03 1.23 27.31
N GLN A 102 -2.83 2.08 26.30
CA GLN A 102 -3.72 3.17 25.91
C GLN A 102 -4.28 2.91 24.49
N PRO A 103 -5.40 2.18 24.36
CA PRO A 103 -6.00 1.85 23.05
C PRO A 103 -6.34 3.06 22.19
N TRP A 104 -6.70 4.19 22.81
CA TRP A 104 -6.99 5.43 22.07
C TRP A 104 -5.80 5.97 21.28
N LEU A 105 -4.59 5.82 21.83
CA LEU A 105 -3.37 6.24 21.14
C LEU A 105 -3.06 5.32 19.96
N TRP A 106 -3.34 4.02 20.12
CA TRP A 106 -3.25 3.06 19.02
C TRP A 106 -4.24 3.37 17.90
N ARG A 107 -5.50 3.71 18.25
CA ARG A 107 -6.52 4.10 17.27
C ARG A 107 -6.14 5.36 16.49
N HIS A 108 -5.51 6.35 17.14
CA HIS A 108 -4.95 7.50 16.42
C HIS A 108 -3.88 7.09 15.43
N GLY A 109 -2.99 6.16 15.81
CA GLY A 109 -2.00 5.62 14.89
C GLY A 109 -2.63 4.93 13.68
N MET A 110 -3.72 4.18 13.88
CA MET A 110 -4.52 3.60 12.79
C MET A 110 -5.19 4.70 11.93
N LEU A 111 -5.71 5.77 12.53
CA LEU A 111 -6.32 6.88 11.79
C LEU A 111 -5.31 7.76 11.05
N VAL A 112 -4.02 7.76 11.41
CA VAL A 112 -2.97 8.37 10.57
C VAL A 112 -2.93 7.70 9.20
N GLU A 113 -3.04 6.38 9.15
CA GLU A 113 -3.03 5.62 7.89
C GLU A 113 -4.35 5.82 7.13
N VAL A 114 -5.48 5.59 7.80
CA VAL A 114 -6.79 5.55 7.12
C VAL A 114 -7.37 6.94 6.89
N GLY A 115 -7.36 7.77 7.93
CA GLY A 115 -7.88 9.13 7.86
C GLY A 115 -6.88 10.09 7.22
N GLY A 116 -5.62 9.99 7.63
CA GLY A 116 -4.56 10.89 7.18
C GLY A 116 -4.10 10.65 5.75
N MET A 117 -4.08 9.40 5.28
CA MET A 117 -3.59 9.05 3.95
C MET A 117 -4.68 8.48 3.04
N ASP A 118 -5.33 7.37 3.39
CA ASP A 118 -6.26 6.68 2.49
C ASP A 118 -7.45 7.57 2.06
N LEU A 119 -8.12 8.19 3.04
CA LEU A 119 -9.22 9.13 2.79
C LEU A 119 -8.75 10.39 2.05
N LEU A 120 -7.57 10.90 2.41
CA LEU A 120 -7.02 12.10 1.79
C LEU A 120 -6.65 11.87 0.32
N ASP A 121 -6.03 10.74 0.00
CA ASP A 121 -5.71 10.37 -1.38
C ASP A 121 -6.97 10.10 -2.18
N ALA A 122 -7.96 9.41 -1.61
CA ALA A 122 -9.27 9.24 -2.25
C ALA A 122 -9.92 10.60 -2.57
N PHE A 123 -9.88 11.55 -1.62
CA PHE A 123 -10.37 12.91 -1.81
C PHE A 123 -9.60 13.64 -2.92
N ARG A 124 -8.26 13.58 -2.93
CA ARG A 124 -7.43 14.22 -3.96
C ARG A 124 -7.68 13.64 -5.34
N ILE A 125 -7.81 12.31 -5.45
CA ILE A 125 -8.13 11.64 -6.71
C ILE A 125 -9.51 12.07 -7.22
N ALA A 126 -10.51 12.11 -6.34
CA ALA A 126 -11.83 12.61 -6.69
C ALA A 126 -11.78 14.09 -7.13
N ASN A 127 -11.07 14.94 -6.37
CA ASN A 127 -10.93 16.36 -6.66
C ASN A 127 -10.30 16.61 -8.03
N VAL A 128 -9.22 15.92 -8.41
CA VAL A 128 -8.62 16.06 -9.74
C VAL A 128 -9.58 15.62 -10.86
N LYS A 129 -10.37 14.55 -10.63
CA LYS A 129 -11.32 14.06 -11.63
C LYS A 129 -12.54 14.97 -11.83
N PHE A 130 -13.06 15.55 -10.76
CA PHE A 130 -14.24 16.43 -10.82
C PHE A 130 -13.87 17.90 -11.06
N PHE A 131 -12.69 18.34 -10.63
CA PHE A 131 -12.24 19.74 -10.65
C PHE A 131 -10.76 19.85 -11.09
N PRO A 132 -10.44 19.59 -12.38
CA PRO A 132 -9.08 19.75 -12.90
C PRO A 132 -8.60 21.22 -12.79
N PRO A 133 -7.30 21.46 -12.57
CA PRO A 133 -6.19 20.50 -12.59
C PRO A 133 -5.98 19.74 -11.27
N GLY A 134 -6.75 20.01 -10.20
CA GLY A 134 -6.55 19.46 -8.86
C GLY A 134 -5.17 19.76 -8.26
N THR A 135 -4.84 19.13 -7.11
CA THR A 135 -3.61 19.43 -6.36
C THR A 135 -2.40 18.63 -6.81
N PHE A 136 -1.23 19.27 -6.78
CA PHE A 136 0.02 18.54 -6.93
C PHE A 136 0.27 17.68 -5.67
N PRO A 137 0.74 16.44 -5.81
CA PRO A 137 1.28 15.86 -7.05
C PRO A 137 0.33 14.85 -7.74
N THR A 138 -0.87 14.65 -7.20
CA THR A 138 -1.94 13.81 -7.78
C THR A 138 -2.32 14.20 -9.21
N ASN A 139 -2.29 15.51 -9.53
CA ASN A 139 -2.53 16.03 -10.88
C ASN A 139 -1.52 15.54 -11.93
N VAL A 140 -0.30 15.18 -11.52
CA VAL A 140 0.72 14.59 -12.37
C VAL A 140 0.52 13.08 -12.48
N PHE A 141 0.26 12.38 -11.37
CA PHE A 141 0.24 10.90 -11.37
C PHE A 141 -1.02 10.30 -11.96
N LEU A 142 -2.14 11.01 -11.93
CA LEU A 142 -3.36 10.50 -12.56
C LEU A 142 -3.25 10.37 -14.08
N LYS A 143 -2.15 10.85 -14.68
CA LYS A 143 -1.78 10.51 -16.06
C LYS A 143 -1.34 9.05 -16.20
N SER A 144 -0.79 8.45 -15.15
CA SER A 144 -0.48 7.02 -15.09
C SER A 144 -1.77 6.20 -15.04
N LYS A 145 -1.89 5.26 -15.97
CA LYS A 145 -3.03 4.33 -16.03
C LYS A 145 -3.05 3.34 -14.86
N LEU A 146 -1.91 3.13 -14.20
CA LEU A 146 -1.76 2.17 -13.10
C LEU A 146 -2.03 2.80 -11.73
N PHE A 147 -1.67 4.07 -11.56
CA PHE A 147 -1.71 4.75 -10.26
C PHE A 147 -3.11 4.76 -9.61
N GLY A 148 -4.12 5.27 -10.32
CA GLY A 148 -5.47 5.41 -9.78
C GLY A 148 -6.08 4.08 -9.30
N PRO A 149 -6.12 3.03 -10.15
CA PRO A 149 -6.60 1.71 -9.73
C PRO A 149 -5.77 1.09 -8.60
N LEU A 150 -4.45 1.21 -8.63
CA LEU A 150 -3.56 0.64 -7.62
C LEU A 150 -3.79 1.28 -6.24
N MET A 151 -3.88 2.62 -6.17
CA MET A 151 -4.16 3.31 -4.91
C MET A 151 -5.57 3.05 -4.43
N ALA A 152 -6.58 3.09 -5.31
CA ALA A 152 -7.94 2.77 -4.92
C ALA A 152 -8.04 1.35 -4.34
N PHE A 153 -7.32 0.39 -4.93
CA PHE A 153 -7.26 -0.97 -4.43
C PHE A 153 -6.52 -1.08 -3.09
N HIS A 154 -5.33 -0.48 -3.00
CA HIS A 154 -4.50 -0.48 -1.78
C HIS A 154 -5.23 0.18 -0.60
N HIS A 155 -5.74 1.39 -0.80
CA HIS A 155 -6.43 2.19 0.21
C HIS A 155 -7.81 1.63 0.58
N SER A 156 -8.43 0.82 -0.30
CA SER A 156 -9.67 0.12 0.07
C SER A 156 -9.48 -0.82 1.26
N VAL A 157 -8.26 -1.32 1.49
CA VAL A 157 -7.96 -2.18 2.65
C VAL A 157 -8.10 -1.38 3.95
N GLY A 158 -7.45 -0.23 4.05
CA GLY A 158 -7.49 0.58 5.26
C GLY A 158 -8.90 1.12 5.53
N LEU A 159 -9.64 1.51 4.49
CA LEU A 159 -11.05 1.94 4.65
C LEU A 159 -11.97 0.80 5.11
N CYS A 160 -11.80 -0.42 4.59
CA CYS A 160 -12.65 -1.56 4.92
C CYS A 160 -12.33 -2.23 6.25
N VAL A 161 -11.10 -2.09 6.77
CA VAL A 161 -10.68 -2.73 8.04
C VAL A 161 -10.34 -1.75 9.14
N GLY A 162 -9.76 -0.60 8.82
CA GLY A 162 -9.32 0.35 9.83
C GLY A 162 -10.46 0.88 10.70
N ILE A 163 -11.62 1.19 10.09
CA ILE A 163 -12.79 1.68 10.83
C ILE A 163 -13.40 0.55 11.70
N PRO A 164 -13.73 -0.65 11.19
CA PRO A 164 -14.22 -1.74 12.04
C PRO A 164 -13.23 -2.15 13.13
N VAL A 165 -11.93 -2.19 12.85
CA VAL A 165 -10.92 -2.54 13.86
C VAL A 165 -10.85 -1.49 14.94
N ASN A 166 -10.84 -0.19 14.58
CA ASN A 166 -10.88 0.86 15.59
C ASN A 166 -12.13 0.80 16.48
N MET A 167 -13.29 0.52 15.89
CA MET A 167 -14.56 0.48 16.62
C MET A 167 -14.73 -0.75 17.51
N TYR A 168 -14.30 -1.93 17.05
CA TYR A 168 -14.70 -3.20 17.69
C TYR A 168 -13.53 -4.02 18.24
N PHE A 169 -12.32 -3.82 17.73
CA PHE A 169 -11.20 -4.73 17.98
C PHE A 169 -9.90 -4.04 18.41
N SER A 170 -9.92 -2.72 18.63
CA SER A 170 -8.73 -1.93 18.98
C SER A 170 -8.12 -2.27 20.35
N GLU A 171 -8.84 -3.03 21.18
CA GLU A 171 -8.36 -3.51 22.49
C GLU A 171 -7.83 -4.94 22.43
N ILE A 172 -7.97 -5.62 21.29
CA ILE A 172 -7.49 -6.99 21.09
C ILE A 172 -6.03 -6.92 20.60
N TYR A 173 -5.13 -7.53 21.36
CA TYR A 173 -3.68 -7.49 21.10
C TYR A 173 -3.33 -7.98 19.69
N GLU A 174 -3.97 -9.04 19.21
CA GLU A 174 -3.76 -9.61 17.88
C GLU A 174 -4.00 -8.57 16.78
N PHE A 175 -5.05 -7.76 16.91
CA PHE A 175 -5.36 -6.68 15.97
C PHE A 175 -4.39 -5.52 16.12
N GLN A 176 -3.99 -5.19 17.35
CA GLN A 176 -3.01 -4.14 17.59
C GLN A 176 -1.67 -4.46 16.94
N LEU A 177 -1.18 -5.69 17.14
CA LEU A 177 0.05 -6.20 16.54
C LEU A 177 -0.08 -6.30 15.02
N PHE A 178 -1.23 -6.78 14.52
CA PHE A 178 -1.47 -6.85 13.08
C PHE A 178 -1.40 -5.47 12.43
N GLY A 179 -2.07 -4.46 12.98
CA GLY A 179 -2.01 -3.09 12.48
C GLY A 179 -0.59 -2.53 12.54
N LEU A 180 0.09 -2.67 13.68
CA LEU A 180 1.48 -2.19 13.83
C LEU A 180 2.43 -2.83 12.80
N MET A 181 2.35 -4.14 12.60
CA MET A 181 3.22 -4.85 11.66
C MET A 181 2.90 -4.60 10.19
N THR A 182 1.64 -4.31 9.86
CA THR A 182 1.22 -4.07 8.47
C THR A 182 1.28 -2.61 8.05
N LEU A 183 1.30 -1.68 9.00
CA LEU A 183 1.20 -0.25 8.73
C LEU A 183 2.36 0.55 9.35
N GLY A 184 2.76 0.24 10.58
CA GLY A 184 3.87 0.93 11.24
C GLY A 184 5.26 0.41 10.87
N PHE A 185 5.43 -0.92 10.87
CA PHE A 185 6.70 -1.59 10.55
C PHE A 185 7.31 -1.25 9.17
N PRO A 186 6.52 -0.97 8.11
CA PRO A 186 7.06 -0.50 6.83
C PRO A 186 8.04 0.68 6.96
N ALA A 187 7.85 1.58 7.91
CA ALA A 187 8.79 2.70 8.12
C ALA A 187 10.20 2.23 8.52
N ILE A 188 10.33 1.12 9.25
CA ILE A 188 11.62 0.52 9.62
C ILE A 188 12.26 -0.16 8.42
N CYS A 189 11.46 -0.84 7.59
CA CYS A 189 11.95 -1.46 6.37
C CYS A 189 12.50 -0.44 5.38
N LEU A 190 11.79 0.68 5.22
CA LEU A 190 12.06 1.69 4.20
C LEU A 190 13.00 2.81 4.68
N GLY A 191 13.06 3.06 5.98
CA GLY A 191 13.85 4.12 6.62
C GLY A 191 15.32 4.19 6.16
N PRO A 192 16.08 3.08 6.19
CA PRO A 192 17.47 3.06 5.73
C PRO A 192 17.63 3.50 4.27
N GLY A 193 16.61 3.25 3.43
CA GLY A 193 16.58 3.63 2.03
C GLY A 193 16.68 5.13 1.80
N LEU A 194 16.29 5.97 2.78
CA LEU A 194 16.48 7.44 2.68
C LEU A 194 17.95 7.78 2.51
N ILE A 195 18.83 7.23 3.35
CA ILE A 195 20.26 7.53 3.29
C ILE A 195 20.90 6.83 2.10
N ILE A 196 20.55 5.57 1.87
CA ILE A 196 21.23 4.75 0.85
C ILE A 196 20.96 5.28 -0.55
N LYS A 197 19.76 5.81 -0.82
CA LYS A 197 19.41 6.41 -2.12
C LYS A 197 20.18 7.70 -2.43
N THR A 198 20.82 8.35 -1.45
CA THR A 198 21.70 9.52 -1.72
C THR A 198 23.13 9.15 -2.09
N LEU A 199 23.47 7.85 -2.10
CA LEU A 199 24.81 7.37 -2.37
C LEU A 199 25.01 7.05 -3.85
N ASP A 200 26.25 7.24 -4.32
CA ASP A 200 26.65 6.90 -5.69
C ASP A 200 26.58 5.39 -5.93
N LYS A 201 25.78 4.97 -6.92
CA LYS A 201 25.62 3.58 -7.37
C LYS A 201 26.94 2.92 -7.73
N ALA A 202 27.85 3.60 -8.41
CA ALA A 202 29.11 3.04 -8.87
C ALA A 202 30.05 2.73 -7.68
N LYS A 203 30.03 3.58 -6.66
CA LYS A 203 30.89 3.45 -5.48
C LYS A 203 30.31 2.52 -4.41
N TYR A 204 28.99 2.52 -4.22
CA TYR A 204 28.30 1.85 -3.12
C TYR A 204 27.35 0.73 -3.57
N ALA A 205 27.59 0.12 -4.74
CA ALA A 205 26.73 -0.93 -5.32
C ALA A 205 26.34 -2.04 -4.33
N ARG A 206 27.29 -2.49 -3.48
CA ARG A 206 27.03 -3.53 -2.47
C ARG A 206 26.03 -3.10 -1.40
N LEU A 207 26.08 -1.84 -0.98
CA LEU A 207 25.18 -1.30 0.03
C LEU A 207 23.77 -1.11 -0.54
N LEU A 208 23.66 -0.66 -1.79
CA LEU A 208 22.38 -0.60 -2.51
C LEU A 208 21.76 -1.98 -2.71
N PHE A 209 22.58 -3.00 -3.00
CA PHE A 209 22.11 -4.38 -3.04
C PHE A 209 21.67 -4.89 -1.67
N ALA A 210 22.42 -4.58 -0.61
CA ALA A 210 22.06 -4.95 0.76
C ALA A 210 20.76 -4.29 1.22
N GLU A 211 20.50 -3.03 0.84
CA GLU A 211 19.23 -2.35 1.10
C GLU A 211 18.05 -3.07 0.46
N GLN A 212 18.20 -3.48 -0.80
CA GLN A 212 17.14 -4.22 -1.47
C GLN A 212 16.92 -5.60 -0.86
N MET A 213 17.99 -6.30 -0.48
CA MET A 213 17.88 -7.54 0.29
C MET A 213 17.15 -7.30 1.60
N TRP A 214 17.48 -6.22 2.31
CA TRP A 214 16.82 -5.84 3.55
C TRP A 214 15.33 -5.60 3.34
N VAL A 215 14.94 -4.79 2.36
CA VAL A 215 13.53 -4.53 2.04
C VAL A 215 12.83 -5.82 1.64
N PHE A 216 13.43 -6.63 0.76
CA PHE A 216 12.86 -7.92 0.35
C PHE A 216 12.61 -8.86 1.54
N LEU A 217 13.61 -9.03 2.41
CA LEU A 217 13.53 -9.95 3.54
C LEU A 217 12.59 -9.45 4.63
N THR A 218 12.68 -8.17 5.00
CA THR A 218 11.93 -7.62 6.13
C THR A 218 10.51 -7.23 5.74
N PHE A 219 10.35 -6.50 4.64
CA PHE A 219 9.05 -6.04 4.19
C PHE A 219 8.31 -7.18 3.46
N SER A 220 8.79 -7.59 2.29
CA SER A 220 8.03 -8.50 1.41
C SER A 220 7.87 -9.91 1.98
N LEU A 221 8.97 -10.51 2.44
CA LEU A 221 8.94 -11.87 2.97
C LEU A 221 8.47 -11.90 4.43
N GLY A 222 9.12 -11.15 5.32
CA GLY A 222 8.83 -11.13 6.75
C GLY A 222 7.42 -10.60 7.06
N SER A 223 7.21 -9.30 6.85
CA SER A 223 5.96 -8.65 7.26
C SER A 223 4.76 -9.01 6.38
N ARG A 224 4.93 -9.00 5.05
CA ARG A 224 3.81 -9.13 4.08
C ARG A 224 3.45 -10.57 3.73
N THR A 225 4.31 -11.54 4.02
CA THR A 225 4.06 -12.96 3.71
C THR A 225 4.04 -13.83 4.96
N ILE A 226 5.17 -13.99 5.64
CA ILE A 226 5.33 -14.91 6.76
C ILE A 226 4.45 -14.49 7.95
N PHE A 227 4.48 -13.22 8.32
CA PHE A 227 3.65 -12.70 9.41
C PHE A 227 2.18 -12.51 9.00
N TYR A 228 1.95 -11.90 7.83
CA TYR A 228 0.62 -11.48 7.40
C TYR A 228 -0.39 -12.63 7.35
N PHE A 229 -0.11 -13.74 6.65
CA PHE A 229 -1.13 -14.77 6.40
C PHE A 229 -1.63 -15.43 7.71
N PRO A 230 -0.75 -15.89 8.63
CA PRO A 230 -1.19 -16.41 9.92
C PRO A 230 -1.93 -15.38 10.77
N ALA A 231 -1.44 -14.13 10.82
CA ALA A 231 -2.04 -13.08 11.63
C ALA A 231 -3.42 -12.65 11.09
N ALA A 232 -3.56 -12.53 9.77
CA ALA A 232 -4.82 -12.28 9.08
C ALA A 232 -5.84 -13.38 9.35
N TRP A 233 -5.42 -14.65 9.30
CA TRP A 233 -6.29 -15.78 9.61
C TRP A 233 -6.73 -15.78 11.08
N SER A 234 -5.81 -15.50 12.01
CA SER A 234 -6.14 -15.34 13.43
C SER A 234 -7.18 -14.22 13.64
N CYS A 235 -6.94 -13.03 13.08
CA CYS A 235 -7.89 -11.90 13.16
C CYS A 235 -9.25 -12.26 12.56
N PHE A 236 -9.27 -12.97 11.41
CA PHE A 236 -10.52 -13.44 10.81
C PHE A 236 -11.30 -14.36 11.76
N LEU A 237 -10.64 -15.32 12.40
CA LEU A 237 -11.28 -16.20 13.38
C LEU A 237 -11.84 -15.43 14.58
N HIS A 238 -11.15 -14.38 15.05
CA HIS A 238 -11.66 -13.49 16.08
C HIS A 238 -12.93 -12.77 15.64
N VAL A 239 -12.96 -12.19 14.42
CA VAL A 239 -14.16 -11.55 13.87
C VAL A 239 -15.29 -12.57 13.76
N TRP A 240 -15.03 -13.72 13.15
CA TRP A 240 -16.02 -14.76 12.88
C TRP A 240 -16.65 -15.33 14.16
N ARG A 241 -15.87 -15.47 15.23
CA ARG A 241 -16.34 -15.97 16.52
C ARG A 241 -16.87 -14.89 17.46
N SER A 242 -16.71 -13.61 17.10
CA SER A 242 -17.22 -12.50 17.90
C SER A 242 -18.75 -12.43 17.84
N PRO A 243 -19.40 -11.71 18.77
CA PRO A 243 -20.83 -11.38 18.67
C PRO A 243 -21.21 -10.66 17.36
N PHE A 244 -20.22 -10.06 16.68
CA PHE A 244 -20.38 -9.39 15.38
C PHE A 244 -20.14 -10.33 14.18
N GLY A 245 -19.78 -11.60 14.41
CA GLY A 245 -19.50 -12.62 13.41
C GLY A 245 -20.72 -13.12 12.62
N SER A 246 -21.91 -12.56 12.86
CA SER A 246 -23.11 -12.70 12.01
C SER A 246 -23.50 -11.38 11.33
N ASN A 247 -22.83 -10.28 11.65
CA ASN A 247 -23.10 -8.97 11.08
C ASN A 247 -22.33 -8.81 9.76
N TRP A 248 -23.06 -8.90 8.65
CA TRP A 248 -22.50 -8.72 7.31
C TRP A 248 -21.79 -7.38 7.11
N ASN A 249 -22.17 -6.33 7.83
CA ASN A 249 -21.51 -5.02 7.77
C ASN A 249 -20.09 -5.04 8.37
N VAL A 250 -19.72 -6.09 9.11
CA VAL A 250 -18.37 -6.27 9.66
C VAL A 250 -17.61 -7.33 8.86
N ILE A 251 -18.24 -8.48 8.61
CA ILE A 251 -17.58 -9.61 7.93
C ILE A 251 -17.23 -9.30 6.48
N LEU A 252 -18.12 -8.65 5.73
CA LEU A 252 -17.90 -8.40 4.31
C LEU A 252 -16.72 -7.42 4.09
N PRO A 253 -16.66 -6.24 4.77
CA PRO A 253 -15.49 -5.37 4.65
C PRO A 253 -14.19 -6.04 5.13
N PHE A 254 -14.25 -6.82 6.21
CA PHE A 254 -13.07 -7.52 6.72
C PHE A 254 -12.56 -8.55 5.71
N THR A 255 -13.45 -9.35 5.14
CA THR A 255 -13.11 -10.36 4.12
C THR A 255 -12.54 -9.72 2.87
N TRP A 256 -13.14 -8.62 2.39
CA TRP A 256 -12.62 -7.86 1.26
C TRP A 256 -11.19 -7.39 1.51
N ALA A 257 -10.94 -6.75 2.65
CA ALA A 257 -9.63 -6.24 2.99
C ALA A 257 -8.57 -7.35 3.09
N LEU A 258 -8.92 -8.51 3.66
CA LEU A 258 -8.02 -9.67 3.70
C LEU A 258 -7.68 -10.18 2.30
N LEU A 259 -8.67 -10.27 1.41
CA LEU A 259 -8.44 -10.70 0.02
C LEU A 259 -7.60 -9.66 -0.75
N ALA A 260 -7.96 -8.39 -0.63
CA ALA A 260 -7.29 -7.28 -1.30
C ALA A 260 -5.82 -7.15 -0.85
N MET A 261 -5.58 -7.18 0.46
CA MET A 261 -4.22 -7.13 1.02
C MET A 261 -3.42 -8.40 0.70
N SER A 262 -4.04 -9.59 0.65
CA SER A 262 -3.36 -10.81 0.20
C SER A 262 -2.89 -10.66 -1.26
N ALA A 263 -3.76 -10.19 -2.14
CA ALA A 263 -3.41 -9.97 -3.54
C ALA A 263 -2.33 -8.89 -3.69
N PHE A 264 -2.43 -7.79 -2.93
CA PHE A 264 -1.40 -6.75 -2.89
C PHE A 264 -0.05 -7.31 -2.41
N ASN A 265 -0.03 -8.07 -1.31
CA ASN A 265 1.20 -8.66 -0.78
C ASN A 265 1.86 -9.65 -1.75
N LEU A 266 1.06 -10.49 -2.42
CA LEU A 266 1.57 -11.42 -3.43
C LEU A 266 2.10 -10.69 -4.68
N MET A 267 1.46 -9.59 -5.08
CA MET A 267 1.93 -8.73 -6.16
C MET A 267 3.28 -8.09 -5.79
N ILE A 268 3.39 -7.48 -4.60
CA ILE A 268 4.65 -6.88 -4.12
C ILE A 268 5.76 -7.93 -4.02
N LEU A 269 5.46 -9.12 -3.47
CA LEU A 269 6.42 -10.22 -3.42
C LEU A 269 6.89 -10.60 -4.83
N GLY A 270 5.97 -10.67 -5.79
CA GLY A 270 6.27 -10.92 -7.21
C GLY A 270 7.23 -9.91 -7.82
N ILE A 271 6.90 -8.63 -7.70
CA ILE A 271 7.71 -7.52 -8.22
C ILE A 271 9.12 -7.60 -7.63
N GLN A 272 9.21 -7.75 -6.31
CA GLN A 272 10.49 -7.77 -5.60
C GLN A 272 11.31 -9.04 -5.92
N LEU A 273 10.68 -10.21 -6.05
CA LEU A 273 11.34 -11.43 -6.50
C LEU A 273 11.90 -11.29 -7.92
N ASN A 274 11.15 -10.69 -8.83
CA ASN A 274 11.60 -10.45 -10.20
C ASN A 274 12.79 -9.48 -10.23
N SER A 275 12.70 -8.36 -9.51
CA SER A 275 13.78 -7.38 -9.39
C SER A 275 15.04 -7.99 -8.76
N PHE A 276 14.88 -8.85 -7.75
CA PHE A 276 15.98 -9.59 -7.14
C PHE A 276 16.60 -10.62 -8.09
N TYR A 277 15.78 -11.39 -8.80
CA TYR A 277 16.23 -12.39 -9.78
C TYR A 277 17.04 -11.75 -10.91
N LYS A 278 16.54 -10.66 -11.50
CA LYS A 278 17.25 -9.91 -12.56
C LYS A 278 18.64 -9.47 -12.12
N ARG A 279 18.77 -9.01 -10.87
CA ARG A 279 20.04 -8.52 -10.31
C ARG A 279 21.02 -9.65 -9.97
N LEU A 280 20.55 -10.80 -9.51
CA LEU A 280 21.40 -11.94 -9.22
C LEU A 280 21.91 -12.65 -10.48
N PHE A 281 21.07 -12.76 -11.51
CA PHE A 281 21.35 -13.62 -12.66
C PHE A 281 21.60 -12.86 -13.97
N GLY A 282 21.51 -11.53 -13.98
CA GLY A 282 21.96 -10.66 -15.07
C GLY A 282 21.26 -10.86 -16.42
N LYS A 283 20.02 -11.39 -16.45
CA LYS A 283 19.27 -11.61 -17.70
C LYS A 283 18.04 -10.71 -17.81
N ASP A 284 18.10 -9.75 -18.72
CA ASP A 284 16.95 -9.09 -19.32
C ASP A 284 16.23 -10.06 -20.28
N THR A 285 15.59 -11.08 -19.73
CA THR A 285 15.02 -12.19 -20.53
C THR A 285 13.60 -11.93 -21.08
N LEU A 286 13.16 -10.68 -21.26
CA LEU A 286 11.75 -10.39 -21.62
C LEU A 286 11.59 -9.24 -22.62
N HIS A 287 12.30 -9.33 -23.75
CA HIS A 287 11.98 -8.52 -24.94
C HIS A 287 10.88 -9.12 -25.84
N ALA A 288 10.28 -10.24 -25.45
CA ALA A 288 9.17 -10.85 -26.17
C ALA A 288 7.89 -10.72 -25.35
N VAL A 289 6.94 -9.89 -25.83
CA VAL A 289 5.47 -9.92 -25.64
C VAL A 289 4.97 -8.47 -25.53
N ARG A 290 5.00 -7.79 -26.68
CA ARG A 290 4.37 -6.50 -26.91
C ARG A 290 3.22 -6.76 -27.88
N ARG A 291 1.98 -7.01 -27.40
CA ARG A 291 0.70 -6.70 -28.10
C ARG A 291 -0.58 -7.26 -27.43
N SER A 292 -1.55 -6.35 -27.28
CA SER A 292 -3.03 -6.52 -27.13
C SER A 292 -3.54 -7.10 -25.80
N SER A 293 -4.68 -6.74 -25.19
CA SER A 293 -5.84 -5.87 -25.50
C SER A 293 -6.65 -5.63 -24.19
N SER A 294 -7.87 -5.09 -24.31
CA SER A 294 -8.64 -4.28 -23.35
C SER A 294 -9.61 -5.00 -22.38
N SER A 295 -9.12 -5.75 -21.38
CA SER A 295 -9.96 -6.20 -20.25
C SER A 295 -9.26 -6.03 -18.89
N LEU A 296 -10.00 -5.89 -17.79
CA LEU A 296 -9.44 -5.70 -16.44
C LEU A 296 -8.65 -6.93 -15.96
N THR A 297 -9.06 -8.12 -16.39
CA THR A 297 -8.30 -9.38 -16.25
C THR A 297 -7.03 -9.39 -17.10
N ASP A 298 -7.04 -8.77 -18.28
CA ASP A 298 -5.84 -8.60 -19.09
C ASP A 298 -4.92 -7.51 -18.56
N ILE A 299 -5.42 -6.54 -17.80
CA ILE A 299 -4.58 -5.57 -17.07
C ILE A 299 -3.87 -6.29 -15.91
N VAL A 300 -4.57 -7.12 -15.14
CA VAL A 300 -3.94 -7.94 -14.09
C VAL A 300 -2.97 -8.96 -14.69
N ALA A 301 -3.30 -9.56 -15.83
CA ALA A 301 -2.40 -10.47 -16.55
C ALA A 301 -1.25 -9.75 -17.25
N SER A 302 -1.45 -8.55 -17.79
CA SER A 302 -0.40 -7.75 -18.43
C SER A 302 0.54 -7.19 -17.37
N VAL A 303 0.03 -6.75 -16.22
CA VAL A 303 0.83 -6.42 -15.03
C VAL A 303 1.58 -7.67 -14.55
N SER A 304 0.94 -8.84 -14.53
CA SER A 304 1.63 -10.10 -14.17
C SER A 304 2.72 -10.50 -15.18
N VAL A 305 2.59 -10.15 -16.46
CA VAL A 305 3.59 -10.40 -17.51
C VAL A 305 4.68 -9.31 -17.53
N GLU A 306 4.32 -8.05 -17.31
CA GLU A 306 5.20 -6.87 -17.24
C GLU A 306 6.08 -6.91 -15.98
N PHE A 307 5.58 -7.50 -14.88
CA PHE A 307 6.31 -7.68 -13.62
C PHE A 307 6.85 -9.11 -13.38
N GLY A 308 6.83 -10.00 -14.38
CA GLY A 308 7.51 -11.31 -14.29
C GLY A 308 6.89 -12.33 -13.31
N LEU A 309 5.59 -12.25 -13.05
CA LEU A 309 4.81 -13.17 -12.20
C LEU A 309 4.32 -14.39 -13.01
N THR A 310 5.26 -15.21 -13.47
CA THR A 310 5.03 -16.39 -14.34
C THR A 310 3.98 -17.37 -13.77
N ASN A 311 3.89 -17.49 -12.45
CA ASN A 311 2.94 -18.38 -11.79
C ASN A 311 1.49 -17.88 -11.83
N MET A 312 1.25 -16.56 -11.75
CA MET A 312 -0.11 -16.01 -11.90
C MET A 312 -0.57 -16.00 -13.36
N PHE A 313 0.34 -15.81 -14.31
CA PHE A 313 0.05 -15.99 -15.74
C PHE A 313 -0.27 -17.45 -16.09
N VAL A 314 0.49 -18.41 -15.54
CA VAL A 314 0.20 -19.84 -15.71
C VAL A 314 -1.13 -20.19 -15.03
N ALA A 315 -1.39 -19.70 -13.82
CA ALA A 315 -2.66 -19.91 -13.12
C ALA A 315 -3.85 -19.33 -13.91
N SER A 316 -3.75 -18.10 -14.42
CA SER A 316 -4.81 -17.47 -15.22
C SER A 316 -5.01 -18.17 -16.57
N ARG A 317 -3.94 -18.63 -17.24
CA ARG A 317 -4.04 -19.48 -18.44
C ARG A 317 -4.64 -20.85 -18.15
N LEU A 318 -4.33 -21.47 -17.00
CA LEU A 318 -4.92 -22.74 -16.59
C LEU A 318 -6.41 -22.58 -16.27
N VAL A 319 -6.81 -21.51 -15.59
CA VAL A 319 -8.21 -21.17 -15.33
C VAL A 319 -8.96 -20.89 -16.63
N ALA A 320 -8.38 -20.12 -17.55
CA ALA A 320 -8.99 -19.86 -18.86
C ALA A 320 -9.11 -21.14 -19.71
N ARG A 321 -8.13 -22.05 -19.64
CA ARG A 321 -8.20 -23.37 -20.29
C ARG A 321 -9.26 -24.27 -19.65
N ALA A 322 -9.38 -24.25 -18.32
CA ALA A 322 -10.40 -24.99 -17.58
C ALA A 322 -11.81 -24.50 -17.92
N HIS A 323 -12.01 -23.18 -18.05
CA HIS A 323 -13.26 -22.61 -18.55
C HIS A 323 -13.60 -23.07 -19.97
N LYS A 324 -12.65 -22.97 -20.91
CA LYS A 324 -12.85 -23.47 -22.29
C LYS A 324 -13.06 -24.99 -22.37
N ALA A 325 -12.54 -25.75 -21.42
CA ALA A 325 -12.80 -27.19 -21.33
C ALA A 325 -14.22 -27.45 -20.81
N LYS A 326 -14.65 -26.73 -19.78
CA LYS A 326 -16.02 -26.77 -19.24
C LYS A 326 -17.08 -26.40 -20.29
N ASP A 327 -16.82 -25.36 -21.09
CA ASP A 327 -17.74 -24.92 -22.14
C ASP A 327 -17.86 -25.96 -23.26
N ARG A 328 -16.75 -26.59 -23.65
CA ARG A 328 -16.76 -27.70 -24.61
C ARG A 328 -17.53 -28.92 -24.11
N VAL A 329 -17.39 -29.27 -22.83
CA VAL A 329 -18.17 -30.35 -22.21
C VAL A 329 -19.65 -30.02 -22.18
N LYS A 330 -20.03 -28.75 -21.92
CA LYS A 330 -21.42 -28.28 -22.00
C LYS A 330 -21.98 -28.36 -23.42
N GLU A 331 -21.24 -27.89 -24.42
CA GLU A 331 -21.65 -27.96 -25.82
C GLU A 331 -21.83 -29.41 -26.29
N GLN A 332 -20.97 -30.32 -25.84
CA GLN A 332 -21.05 -31.73 -26.18
C GLN A 332 -22.29 -32.39 -25.55
N HIS A 333 -22.56 -32.13 -24.27
CA HIS A 333 -23.79 -32.56 -23.61
C HIS A 333 -25.09 -32.01 -24.23
N THR A 334 -25.03 -30.82 -24.83
CA THR A 334 -26.20 -30.21 -25.51
C THR A 334 -26.43 -30.82 -26.90
N LYS A 335 -25.40 -31.42 -27.51
CA LYS A 335 -25.50 -32.13 -28.80
C LYS A 335 -25.91 -33.60 -28.65
N ASP A 336 -25.68 -34.18 -27.49
CA ASP A 336 -26.03 -35.57 -27.16
C ASP A 336 -27.47 -35.70 -26.58
N GLN A 337 -28.22 -34.60 -26.50
CA GLN A 337 -29.65 -34.53 -26.15
C GLN A 337 -30.50 -34.27 -27.39
#